data_AF-A0A948Q2C7-F1
#
_entry.id   AF-A0A948Q2C7-F1
#
_cell.length_a   1.000
_cell.length_b   1.000
_cell.length_c   1.000
_cell.angle_alpha   90.00
_cell.angle_beta   90.00
_cell.angle_gamma   90.00
#
_symmetry.space_group_name_H-M   'P 1'
#
loop_
_entity.id
_entity.type
_entity.pdbx_description
1 polymer ?
#
loop_
_entity_poly.entity_id
_entity_poly.type
_entity_poly.pdbx_seq_one_letter_code
_entity_poly.pdbx_strand_id
1 'polypeptide(L)'
;MVGEILGILGKVAGGVADRIFPDPEQELKRIELQQALQAAVLERTSEIERAAAEVVKAEAQGQSWLQRTWRPITMLVFVALIVARWLGWSAPNLGEAEVLKLWDIVEIGLGGYVIGRSAEKVLPGIVGSLKKS
;
A
#
# COMPACT_ATOMS: atom_id res chain seq x y z
N MET A 1 1.61 -12.76 -9.13
CA MET A 1 0.57 -13.35 -8.26
C MET A 1 -0.81 -13.39 -8.93
N VAL A 2 -1.57 -12.28 -9.08
CA VAL A 2 -2.93 -12.33 -9.68
C VAL A 2 -2.92 -12.70 -11.18
N GLY A 3 -1.99 -12.14 -11.96
CA GLY A 3 -1.84 -12.47 -13.38
C GLY A 3 -1.41 -13.92 -13.65
N GLU A 4 -0.69 -14.55 -12.73
CA GLU A 4 -0.29 -15.95 -12.84
C GLU A 4 -1.46 -16.89 -12.55
N ILE A 5 -2.31 -16.57 -11.56
CA ILE A 5 -3.51 -17.33 -11.23
C ILE A 5 -4.51 -17.27 -12.39
N LEU A 6 -4.71 -16.09 -12.99
CA LEU A 6 -5.55 -15.93 -14.19
C LEU A 6 -4.99 -16.70 -15.39
N GLY A 7 -3.68 -16.71 -15.58
CA GLY A 7 -3.02 -17.48 -16.64
C GLY A 7 -3.17 -19.00 -16.47
N ILE A 8 -3.10 -19.50 -15.24
CA ILE A 8 -3.31 -20.93 -14.92
C ILE A 8 -4.79 -21.31 -15.12
N LEU A 9 -5.71 -20.48 -14.65
CA LEU A 9 -7.16 -20.69 -14.85
C LEU A 9 -7.54 -20.68 -16.33
N GLY A 10 -6.95 -19.78 -17.13
CA GLY A 10 -7.15 -19.75 -18.58
C GLY A 10 -6.69 -21.01 -19.29
N LYS A 11 -5.54 -21.58 -18.89
CA LYS A 11 -5.02 -22.84 -19.46
C LYS A 11 -5.87 -24.06 -19.09
N VAL A 12 -6.35 -24.11 -17.85
CA VAL A 12 -7.24 -25.19 -17.39
C VAL A 12 -8.60 -25.10 -18.07
N ALA A 13 -9.16 -23.89 -18.21
CA ALA A 13 -10.40 -23.65 -18.91
C ALA A 13 -10.31 -24.01 -20.40
N GLY A 14 -9.20 -23.69 -21.08
CA GLY A 14 -8.97 -24.07 -22.48
C GLY A 14 -8.89 -25.58 -22.70
N GLY A 15 -8.16 -26.31 -21.85
CA GLY A 15 -8.02 -27.77 -21.98
C GLY A 15 -9.29 -28.56 -21.64
N VAL A 16 -10.13 -28.04 -20.74
CA VAL A 16 -11.46 -28.61 -20.44
C VAL A 16 -12.46 -28.22 -21.53
N ALA A 17 -12.30 -27.05 -22.14
CA ALA A 17 -13.10 -26.65 -23.27
C ALA A 17 -12.91 -27.64 -24.42
N ASP A 18 -11.70 -27.85 -24.94
CA ASP A 18 -11.47 -28.73 -26.11
C ASP A 18 -11.98 -30.17 -25.97
N ARG A 19 -12.10 -30.69 -24.74
CA ARG A 19 -12.54 -32.07 -24.50
C ARG A 19 -14.05 -32.30 -24.44
N ILE A 20 -14.85 -31.28 -24.13
CA ILE A 20 -16.28 -31.49 -23.85
C ILE A 20 -17.20 -31.15 -25.05
N PHE A 21 -16.78 -30.31 -26.00
CA PHE A 21 -17.63 -29.93 -27.13
C PHE A 21 -16.80 -29.75 -28.41
N PRO A 22 -16.82 -30.73 -29.32
CA PRO A 22 -16.16 -30.69 -30.63
C PRO A 22 -17.02 -30.09 -31.78
N ASP A 23 -18.24 -29.58 -31.52
CA ASP A 23 -19.15 -29.05 -32.56
C ASP A 23 -19.24 -27.50 -32.59
N PRO A 24 -19.21 -26.87 -33.78
CA PRO A 24 -19.16 -25.41 -33.96
C PRO A 24 -20.41 -24.63 -33.51
N GLU A 25 -21.59 -25.26 -33.42
CA GLU A 25 -22.79 -24.60 -32.88
C GLU A 25 -22.76 -24.43 -31.36
N GLN A 26 -21.91 -25.17 -30.66
CA GLN A 26 -21.77 -25.11 -29.21
C GLN A 26 -20.69 -24.10 -28.78
N GLU A 27 -19.84 -23.62 -29.69
CA GLU A 27 -18.85 -22.57 -29.41
C GLU A 27 -19.51 -21.24 -29.02
N LEU A 28 -20.58 -20.83 -29.70
CA LEU A 28 -21.33 -19.61 -29.36
C LEU A 28 -21.89 -19.67 -27.93
N LYS A 29 -22.49 -20.81 -27.55
CA LYS A 29 -23.00 -21.03 -26.18
C LYS A 29 -21.89 -21.07 -25.13
N ARG A 30 -20.69 -21.56 -25.49
CA ARG A 30 -19.53 -21.51 -24.60
C ARG A 30 -18.99 -20.11 -24.42
N ILE A 31 -18.91 -19.33 -25.49
CA ILE A 31 -18.43 -17.94 -25.44
C ILE A 31 -19.39 -17.12 -24.57
N GLU A 32 -20.70 -17.26 -24.75
CA GLU A 32 -21.69 -16.61 -23.89
C GLU A 32 -21.58 -17.06 -22.43
N LEU A 33 -21.42 -18.36 -22.17
CA LEU A 33 -21.25 -18.87 -20.81
C LEU A 33 -19.93 -18.42 -20.17
N GLN A 34 -18.84 -18.36 -20.93
CA GLN A 34 -17.55 -17.83 -20.47
C GLN A 34 -17.63 -16.34 -20.19
N GLN A 35 -18.32 -15.56 -21.02
CA GLN A 35 -18.54 -14.12 -20.80
C GLN A 35 -19.41 -13.89 -19.57
N ALA A 36 -20.49 -14.64 -19.40
CA ALA A 36 -21.34 -14.56 -18.22
C ALA A 36 -20.58 -14.95 -16.95
N LEU A 37 -19.76 -15.99 -17.01
CA LEU A 37 -18.91 -16.40 -15.89
C LEU A 37 -17.81 -15.38 -15.59
N GLN A 38 -17.16 -14.81 -16.61
CA GLN A 38 -16.16 -13.75 -16.43
C GLN A 38 -16.79 -12.48 -15.84
N ALA A 39 -17.98 -12.08 -16.30
CA ALA A 39 -18.71 -10.96 -15.76
C ALA A 39 -19.07 -11.19 -14.29
N ALA A 40 -19.60 -12.37 -13.96
CA ALA A 40 -19.92 -12.74 -12.58
C ALA A 40 -18.67 -12.79 -11.68
N VAL A 41 -17.54 -13.34 -12.18
CA VAL A 41 -16.27 -13.36 -11.44
C VAL A 41 -15.72 -11.96 -11.24
N LEU A 42 -15.79 -11.09 -12.26
CA LEU A 42 -15.33 -9.71 -12.18
C LEU A 42 -16.16 -8.90 -11.19
N GLU A 43 -17.48 -9.07 -11.20
CA GLU A 43 -18.39 -8.46 -10.25
C GLU A 43 -18.05 -8.88 -8.82
N ARG A 44 -17.92 -10.18 -8.56
CA ARG A 44 -17.51 -10.70 -7.24
C ARG A 44 -16.14 -10.21 -6.80
N THR A 45 -15.18 -10.13 -7.72
CA THR A 45 -13.86 -9.60 -7.43
C THR A 45 -13.94 -8.12 -7.05
N SER A 46 -14.76 -7.35 -7.78
CA SER A 46 -14.99 -5.94 -7.48
C SER A 46 -15.68 -5.73 -6.11
N GLU A 47 -16.59 -6.62 -5.71
CA GLU A 47 -17.22 -6.60 -4.38
C GLU A 47 -16.20 -6.86 -3.28
N ILE A 48 -15.31 -7.85 -3.46
CA ILE A 48 -14.25 -8.18 -2.51
C ILE A 48 -13.25 -7.03 -2.39
N GLU A 49 -12.84 -6.44 -3.51
CA GLU A 49 -11.94 -5.29 -3.52
C GLU A 49 -12.58 -4.07 -2.84
N ARG A 50 -13.87 -3.83 -3.07
CA ARG A 50 -14.62 -2.77 -2.38
C ARG A 50 -14.71 -3.02 -0.89
N ALA A 51 -15.02 -4.25 -0.46
CA ALA A 51 -15.08 -4.61 0.95
C ALA A 51 -13.72 -4.45 1.64
N ALA A 52 -12.63 -4.89 0.99
CA ALA A 52 -11.27 -4.69 1.48
C ALA A 52 -10.91 -3.19 1.55
N ALA A 53 -11.27 -2.42 0.53
CA ALA A 53 -11.08 -0.97 0.53
C ALA A 53 -11.90 -0.29 1.64
N GLU A 54 -13.11 -0.76 1.93
CA GLU A 54 -13.93 -0.27 3.06
C GLU A 54 -13.30 -0.62 4.42
N VAL A 55 -12.74 -1.81 4.59
CA VAL A 55 -12.01 -2.18 5.81
C VAL A 55 -10.78 -1.30 5.98
N VAL A 56 -9.95 -1.15 4.95
CA VAL A 56 -8.76 -0.27 4.99
C VAL A 56 -9.16 1.18 5.22
N LYS A 57 -10.28 1.63 4.63
CA LYS A 57 -10.83 2.96 4.87
C LYS A 57 -11.36 3.09 6.29
N ALA A 58 -12.02 2.08 6.84
CA ALA A 58 -12.50 2.06 8.22
C ALA A 58 -11.34 2.01 9.23
N GLU A 59 -10.25 1.31 8.92
CA GLU A 59 -9.01 1.30 9.70
C GLU A 59 -8.28 2.64 9.61
N ALA A 60 -8.15 3.22 8.42
CA ALA A 60 -7.52 4.52 8.20
C ALA A 60 -8.36 5.69 8.75
N GLN A 61 -9.69 5.54 8.76
CA GLN A 61 -10.64 6.45 9.41
C GLN A 61 -10.85 6.13 10.89
N GLY A 62 -10.38 4.97 11.34
CA GLY A 62 -10.40 4.52 12.72
C GLY A 62 -9.67 5.54 13.56
N GLN A 63 -10.43 6.32 14.33
CA GLN A 63 -9.90 7.45 15.09
C GLN A 63 -9.19 7.00 16.37
N SER A 64 -8.41 5.92 16.31
CA SER A 64 -7.54 5.57 17.44
C SER A 64 -6.64 6.77 17.69
N TRP A 65 -6.84 7.42 18.83
CA TRP A 65 -6.08 8.59 19.25
C TRP A 65 -4.56 8.33 19.14
N LEU A 66 -4.16 7.08 19.38
CA LEU A 66 -2.80 6.62 19.24
C LEU A 66 -2.31 6.61 17.77
N GLN A 67 -3.15 6.21 16.80
CA GLN A 67 -2.80 6.23 15.36
C GLN A 67 -2.67 7.65 14.78
N ARG A 68 -3.27 8.65 15.42
CA ARG A 68 -3.09 10.07 15.03
C ARG A 68 -1.90 10.71 15.69
N THR A 69 -1.69 10.36 16.96
CA THR A 69 -0.72 11.03 17.82
C THR A 69 0.63 10.32 17.82
N TRP A 70 0.76 9.09 17.30
CA TRP A 70 2.06 8.40 17.29
C TRP A 70 3.14 9.17 16.54
N ARG A 71 2.82 9.89 15.46
CA ARG A 71 3.79 10.74 14.74
C ARG A 71 4.30 11.91 15.60
N PRO A 72 3.42 12.74 16.22
CA PRO A 72 3.85 13.70 17.22
C PRO A 72 4.63 13.06 18.38
N ILE A 73 4.18 11.91 18.90
CA ILE A 73 4.80 11.23 20.04
C ILE A 73 6.21 10.77 19.68
N THR A 74 6.44 10.16 18.52
CA THR A 74 7.78 9.73 18.11
C THR A 74 8.72 10.92 17.94
N MET A 75 8.25 12.03 17.38
CA MET A 75 9.04 13.27 17.31
C MET A 75 9.37 13.83 18.70
N LEU A 76 8.39 13.87 19.61
CA LEU A 76 8.62 14.32 20.99
C LEU A 76 9.59 13.41 21.74
N VAL A 77 9.54 12.10 21.52
CA VAL A 77 10.51 11.15 22.09
C VAL A 77 11.91 11.41 21.56
N PHE A 78 12.08 11.60 20.24
CA PHE A 78 13.40 11.93 19.68
C PHE A 78 13.95 13.26 20.21
N VAL A 79 13.11 14.30 20.29
CA VAL A 79 13.50 15.59 20.90
C VAL A 79 13.87 15.40 22.38
N ALA A 80 13.10 14.63 23.13
CA ALA A 80 13.39 14.34 24.53
C ALA A 80 14.71 13.59 24.71
N LEU A 81 15.05 12.65 23.83
CA LEU A 81 16.33 11.95 23.85
C LEU A 81 17.51 12.90 23.58
N ILE A 82 17.35 13.84 22.65
CA ILE A 82 18.36 14.88 22.38
C ILE A 82 18.53 15.79 23.61
N VAL A 83 17.42 16.26 24.20
CA VAL A 83 17.46 17.12 25.40
C VAL A 83 18.07 16.38 26.59
N ALA A 84 17.68 15.13 26.82
CA ALA A 84 18.24 14.30 27.89
C ALA A 84 19.76 14.11 27.74
N ARG A 85 20.27 13.97 26.51
CA ARG A 85 21.71 13.92 26.22
C ARG A 85 22.43 15.22 26.61
N TRP A 86 21.82 16.37 26.32
CA TRP A 86 22.38 17.69 26.68
C TRP A 86 22.35 17.96 28.19
N LEU A 87 21.37 17.41 28.90
CA LEU A 87 21.27 17.49 30.36
C LEU A 87 22.16 16.45 31.10
N GLY A 88 22.93 15.64 30.36
CA GLY A 88 23.81 14.63 30.94
C GLY A 88 23.11 13.35 31.41
N TRP A 89 21.82 13.17 31.10
CA TRP A 89 21.04 11.94 31.37
C TRP A 89 21.15 10.88 30.28
N SER A 90 22.17 10.96 29.43
CA SER A 90 22.45 9.92 28.44
C SER A 90 23.03 8.65 29.07
N ALA A 91 22.86 7.53 28.38
CA ALA A 91 23.45 6.26 28.78
C ALA A 91 24.97 6.42 29.08
N PRO A 92 25.46 5.89 30.22
CA PRO A 92 26.89 5.89 30.52
C PRO A 92 27.61 5.04 29.46
N ASN A 93 28.72 5.54 28.92
CA ASN A 93 29.56 4.91 27.88
C ASN A 93 29.09 4.98 26.42
N LEU A 94 28.29 5.98 26.02
CA LEU A 94 28.08 6.25 24.59
C LEU A 94 29.40 6.66 23.91
N GLY A 95 29.93 5.79 23.04
CA GLY A 95 31.12 6.09 22.26
C GLY A 95 30.85 7.16 21.20
N GLU A 96 31.88 7.91 20.77
CA GLU A 96 31.74 8.94 19.72
C GLU A 96 31.08 8.40 18.43
N ALA A 97 31.40 7.17 18.05
CA ALA A 97 30.83 6.50 16.89
C ALA A 97 29.31 6.23 17.02
N GLU A 98 28.82 5.95 18.24
CA GLU A 98 27.39 5.74 18.48
C GLU A 98 26.64 7.07 18.50
N VAL A 99 27.26 8.13 19.03
CA VAL A 99 26.71 9.48 19.01
C VAL A 99 26.53 9.96 17.57
N LEU A 100 27.54 9.77 16.71
CA LEU A 100 27.45 10.13 15.28
C LEU A 100 26.31 9.38 14.58
N LYS A 101 26.19 8.07 14.78
CA LYS A 101 25.08 7.29 14.22
C LYS A 101 23.71 7.75 14.72
N LEU A 102 23.59 8.17 15.98
CA LEU A 102 22.35 8.72 16.52
C LEU A 102 21.98 10.04 15.84
N TRP A 103 22.97 10.91 15.57
CA TRP A 103 22.74 12.15 14.82
C TRP A 103 22.33 11.89 13.38
N ASP A 104 22.97 10.92 12.70
CA ASP A 104 22.59 10.53 11.33
C ASP A 104 21.13 10.05 11.28
N ILE A 105 20.70 9.24 12.25
CA ILE A 105 19.31 8.74 12.32
C ILE A 105 18.32 9.89 12.51
N VAL A 106 18.66 10.88 13.35
CA VAL A 106 17.82 12.07 13.58
C VAL A 106 17.74 12.93 12.32
N GLU A 107 18.87 13.17 11.65
CA GLU A 107 18.94 13.96 10.42
C GLU A 107 18.14 13.32 9.29
N ILE A 108 18.30 12.01 9.08
CA ILE A 108 17.53 11.24 8.09
C ILE A 108 16.04 11.24 8.45
N GLY A 109 15.69 11.07 9.73
CA GLY A 109 14.30 11.06 10.19
C GLY A 109 13.58 12.39 9.99
N LEU A 110 14.22 13.50 10.38
CA LEU A 110 13.68 14.86 10.21
C LEU A 110 13.69 15.27 8.73
N GLY A 111 14.81 15.08 8.03
CA GLY A 111 14.95 15.40 6.61
C GLY A 111 13.97 14.62 5.75
N GLY A 112 13.84 13.31 5.98
CA GLY A 112 12.88 12.44 5.30
C GLY A 112 11.43 12.86 5.55
N TYR A 113 11.07 13.24 6.78
CA TYR A 113 9.72 13.71 7.09
C TYR A 113 9.39 15.05 6.41
N VAL A 114 10.31 16.02 6.43
CA VAL A 114 10.13 17.32 5.78
C VAL A 114 10.01 17.18 4.27
N ILE A 115 10.86 16.35 3.65
CA ILE A 115 10.80 16.04 2.22
C ILE A 115 9.48 15.33 1.89
N GLY A 116 9.09 14.32 2.67
CA GLY A 116 7.85 13.58 2.46
C GLY A 116 6.60 14.48 2.55
N ARG A 117 6.53 15.37 3.54
CA ARG A 117 5.43 16.35 3.67
C ARG A 117 5.44 17.39 2.57
N SER A 118 6.60 17.76 2.07
CA SER A 118 6.72 18.68 0.94
C SER A 118 6.24 18.02 -0.34
N ALA A 119 6.63 16.77 -0.60
CA ALA A 119 6.15 15.98 -1.72
C ALA A 119 4.63 15.78 -1.67
N GLU A 120 4.06 15.44 -0.51
CA GLU A 120 2.60 15.29 -0.31
C GLU A 120 1.83 16.54 -0.73
N LYS A 121 2.37 17.74 -0.46
CA LYS A 121 1.73 19.01 -0.82
C LYS A 121 1.90 19.39 -2.29
N VAL A 122 3.06 19.07 -2.88
CA VAL A 122 3.42 19.51 -4.23
C VAL A 122 2.88 18.56 -5.31
N LEU A 123 2.83 17.25 -5.02
CA LEU A 123 2.37 16.22 -5.97
C LEU A 123 0.96 16.50 -6.56
N PRO A 124 -0.06 16.90 -5.77
CA PRO A 124 -1.39 17.22 -6.32
C PRO A 124 -1.37 18.39 -7.32
N GLY A 125 -0.52 19.41 -7.08
CA GLY A 125 -0.38 20.56 -7.96
C GLY A 125 0.31 20.24 -9.29
N ILE A 126 1.30 19.34 -9.26
CA ILE A 126 1.98 18.85 -10.46
C ILE A 126 1.03 18.00 -11.30
N VAL A 127 0.32 17.05 -10.68
CA VAL A 127 -0.66 16.18 -11.37
C VAL A 127 -1.80 17.02 -11.96
N GLY A 128 -2.25 18.06 -11.24
CA GLY A 128 -3.25 19.01 -11.74
C GLY A 128 -2.80 19.79 -12.97
N SER A 129 -1.52 20.18 -13.03
CA SER A 129 -0.94 20.88 -14.18
C SER A 129 -0.76 19.97 -15.40
N LEU A 130 -0.33 18.72 -15.19
CA LEU A 130 -0.17 17.73 -16.26
C LEU A 130 -1.49 17.31 -16.91
N LYS A 131 -2.59 17.28 -16.15
CA LYS A 131 -3.93 16.93 -16.68
C LYS A 131 -4.58 18.09 -17.46
N LYS A 132 -4.03 19.30 -17.35
CA LYS A 132 -4.56 20.52 -17.98
C LYS A 132 -3.82 20.90 -19.26
N SER A 133 -2.74 20.19 -19.57
CA SER A 133 -1.92 20.33 -20.78
C SER A 133 -2.17 19.17 -21.74
#